data_AF-A0AAU4G526-F1
#
_entry.id   AF-A0AAU4G526-F1
#
_cell.length_a   1.000
_cell.length_b   1.000
_cell.length_c   1.000
_cell.angle_alpha   90.00
_cell.angle_beta   90.00
_cell.angle_gamma   90.00
#
_symmetry.space_group_name_H-M   'P 1'
#
loop_
_entity.id
_entity.type
_entity.pdbx_description
1 polymer ?
#
loop_
_entity_poly.entity_id
_entity_poly.type
_entity_poly.pdbx_seq_one_letter_code
_entity_poly.pdbx_strand_id
1 'polypeptide(L)'
;MTAVSFADLVALARAMIAEVGVTSPAGSGETAATVAALLTAEPRNEAPVLAIVTVIVRDALADPLRETFANRWRPLLPAWVQPQLIGATANRLRAAGLLVTTGRYVRSTDRAGRNVGKLQPVYTLDVAALHDRPLVDQPLTG
;
A
#
# COMPACT_ATOMS: atom_id res chain seq x y z
N MET A 1 -13.31 18.37 -2.22
CA MET A 1 -12.21 17.39 -2.29
C MET A 1 -11.30 17.64 -1.10
N THR A 2 -11.31 16.76 -0.09
CA THR A 2 -10.34 16.82 1.01
C THR A 2 -8.97 16.46 0.45
N ALA A 3 -8.02 17.39 0.54
CA ALA A 3 -6.64 17.14 0.13
C ALA A 3 -5.97 16.24 1.18
N VAL A 4 -5.43 15.10 0.75
CA VAL A 4 -4.60 14.25 1.62
C VAL A 4 -3.25 14.94 1.78
N SER A 5 -2.87 15.28 3.01
CA SER A 5 -1.59 15.94 3.27
C SER A 5 -0.43 14.94 3.22
N PHE A 6 0.79 15.44 3.00
CA PHE A 6 1.98 14.58 3.11
C PHE A 6 2.14 14.01 4.54
N ALA A 7 1.72 14.75 5.56
CA ALA A 7 1.73 14.29 6.95
C ALA A 7 0.82 13.06 7.14
N ASP A 8 -0.37 13.05 6.53
CA ASP A 8 -1.29 11.91 6.57
C ASP A 8 -0.69 10.67 5.90
N LEU A 9 0.05 10.85 4.79
CA LEU A 9 0.75 9.75 4.11
C LEU A 9 1.88 9.17 4.96
N VAL A 10 2.62 10.03 5.66
CA VAL A 10 3.69 9.61 6.58
C VAL A 10 3.10 8.88 7.78
N ALA A 11 2.03 9.39 8.37
CA ALA A 11 1.35 8.75 9.48
C ALA A 11 0.75 7.40 9.08
N LEU A 12 0.16 7.30 7.89
CA LEU A 12 -0.32 6.03 7.34
C LEU A 12 0.84 5.02 7.18
N ALA A 13 1.95 5.42 6.57
CA ALA A 13 3.09 4.56 6.38
C ALA A 13 3.62 4.04 7.74
N ARG A 14 3.67 4.91 8.76
CA ARG A 14 4.08 4.56 10.12
C ARG A 14 3.09 3.62 10.82
N ALA A 15 1.79 3.87 10.69
CA ALA A 15 0.77 2.97 11.22
C ALA A 15 0.87 1.57 10.61
N MET A 16 1.10 1.47 9.30
CA MET A 16 1.34 0.20 8.62
C MET A 16 2.60 -0.52 9.11
N ILE A 17 3.66 0.23 9.43
CA ILE A 17 4.89 -0.31 10.03
C ILE A 17 4.59 -0.85 11.45
N ALA A 18 3.77 -0.15 12.23
CA ALA A 18 3.47 -0.46 13.63
C ALA A 18 2.46 -1.61 13.86
N GLU A 19 1.56 -1.90 12.91
CA GLU A 19 0.46 -2.89 13.02
C GLU A 19 0.87 -4.38 13.10
N VAL A 20 2.05 -4.73 13.62
CA VAL A 20 2.56 -6.12 13.65
C VAL A 20 1.76 -7.06 14.58
N GLY A 21 0.86 -6.55 15.43
CA GLY A 21 0.42 -7.30 16.62
C GLY A 21 -0.98 -7.89 16.66
N VAL A 22 -1.93 -7.54 15.79
CA VAL A 22 -3.35 -7.91 16.05
C VAL A 22 -3.93 -8.65 14.86
N THR A 23 -4.31 -9.91 15.13
CA THR A 23 -5.03 -10.89 14.28
C THR A 23 -4.29 -11.56 13.12
N SER A 24 -4.16 -12.89 13.22
CA SER A 24 -4.22 -13.79 12.06
C SER A 24 -4.77 -15.17 12.48
N PRO A 25 -5.91 -15.63 11.93
CA PRO A 25 -6.32 -17.03 11.95
C PRO A 25 -5.90 -17.75 10.66
N ALA A 26 -5.54 -19.03 10.82
CA ALA A 26 -4.71 -19.77 9.89
C ALA A 26 -5.29 -20.13 8.52
N GLY A 27 -4.50 -19.98 7.45
CA GLY A 27 -4.78 -20.52 6.11
C GLY A 27 -3.86 -19.97 5.03
N SER A 28 -3.42 -20.78 4.04
CA SER A 28 -2.26 -20.55 3.12
C SER A 28 -2.05 -19.18 2.45
N GLY A 29 -3.01 -18.24 2.50
CA GLY A 29 -2.82 -16.81 2.23
C GLY A 29 -2.09 -16.05 3.35
N GLU A 30 -1.96 -16.66 4.53
CA GLU A 30 -1.28 -16.15 5.72
C GLU A 30 0.20 -15.93 5.48
N THR A 31 0.89 -16.83 4.79
CA THR A 31 2.34 -16.70 4.60
C THR A 31 2.69 -15.45 3.80
N ALA A 32 1.96 -15.17 2.71
CA ALA A 32 2.20 -13.99 1.90
C ALA A 32 1.81 -12.69 2.64
N ALA A 33 0.71 -12.71 3.40
CA ALA A 33 0.28 -11.59 4.23
C ALA A 33 1.27 -11.32 5.38
N THR A 34 1.74 -12.36 6.06
CA THR A 34 2.75 -12.32 7.13
C THR A 34 4.11 -11.87 6.60
N VAL A 35 4.55 -12.36 5.45
CA VAL A 35 5.79 -11.89 4.82
C VAL A 35 5.67 -10.42 4.41
N ALA A 36 4.54 -10.02 3.81
CA ALA A 36 4.29 -8.62 3.51
C ALA A 36 4.29 -7.75 4.77
N ALA A 37 3.77 -8.29 5.87
CA ALA A 37 3.75 -7.64 7.15
C ALA A 37 5.15 -7.42 7.72
N LEU A 38 5.96 -8.47 7.77
CA LEU A 38 7.34 -8.41 8.24
C LEU A 38 8.19 -7.47 7.38
N LEU A 39 8.06 -7.55 6.05
CA LEU A 39 8.82 -6.70 5.14
C LEU A 39 8.48 -5.21 5.29
N THR A 40 7.20 -4.89 5.55
CA THR A 40 6.78 -3.50 5.71
C THR A 40 7.03 -2.97 7.11
N ALA A 41 7.12 -3.82 8.13
CA ALA A 41 7.41 -3.43 9.51
C ALA A 41 8.91 -3.25 9.82
N GLU A 42 9.78 -3.79 8.97
CA GLU A 42 11.23 -3.68 9.12
C GLU A 42 11.69 -2.20 8.98
N PRO A 43 12.32 -1.60 10.01
CA PRO A 43 12.69 -0.18 10.01
C PRO A 43 13.54 0.25 8.81
N ARG A 44 14.45 -0.61 8.32
CA ARG A 44 15.28 -0.28 7.15
C ARG A 44 14.47 -0.05 5.86
N ASN A 45 13.20 -0.47 5.85
CA ASN A 45 12.30 -0.35 4.72
C ASN A 45 11.34 0.86 4.82
N GLU A 46 11.43 1.70 5.86
CA GLU A 46 10.54 2.86 6.05
C GLU A 46 10.53 3.78 4.81
N ALA A 47 11.70 4.16 4.30
CA ALA A 47 11.80 5.04 3.13
C ALA A 47 11.21 4.39 1.84
N PRO A 48 11.54 3.14 1.47
CA PRO A 48 10.87 2.44 0.39
C PRO A 48 9.34 2.34 0.56
N VAL A 49 8.86 1.98 1.76
CA VAL A 49 7.43 1.85 2.03
C VAL A 49 6.72 3.19 1.87
N LEU A 50 7.29 4.27 2.42
CA LEU A 50 6.75 5.62 2.28
C LEU A 50 6.68 6.06 0.80
N ALA A 51 7.73 5.77 0.01
CA ALA A 51 7.73 6.08 -1.41
C ALA A 51 6.62 5.32 -2.16
N ILE A 52 6.44 4.03 -1.87
CA ILE A 52 5.39 3.21 -2.49
C ILE A 52 3.99 3.73 -2.11
N VAL A 53 3.72 3.94 -0.82
CA VAL A 53 2.43 4.48 -0.34
C VAL A 53 2.14 5.82 -1.00
N THR A 54 3.12 6.73 -1.02
CA THR A 54 2.97 8.06 -1.62
C THR A 54 2.59 7.98 -3.09
N VAL A 55 3.28 7.13 -3.87
CA VAL A 55 3.00 7.00 -5.31
C VAL A 55 1.61 6.39 -5.55
N ILE A 56 1.24 5.33 -4.83
CA ILE A 56 -0.08 4.68 -4.99
C ILE A 56 -1.21 5.65 -4.64
N VAL A 57 -1.11 6.33 -3.50
CA VAL A 57 -2.17 7.24 -3.05
C VAL A 57 -2.27 8.45 -3.98
N ARG A 58 -1.15 9.03 -4.42
CA ARG A 58 -1.17 10.15 -5.39
C ARG A 58 -1.76 9.74 -6.73
N ASP A 59 -1.43 8.56 -7.25
CA ASP A 59 -2.02 8.05 -8.50
C ASP A 59 -3.54 7.89 -8.38
N ALA A 60 -4.01 7.31 -7.27
CA ALA A 60 -5.44 7.19 -6.99
C ALA A 60 -6.12 8.56 -6.87
N LEU A 61 -5.55 9.51 -6.12
CA LEU A 61 -6.13 10.83 -5.93
C LEU A 61 -6.19 11.68 -7.22
N ALA A 62 -5.33 11.39 -8.20
CA ALA A 62 -5.37 12.01 -9.52
C ALA A 62 -6.48 11.45 -10.42
N ASP A 63 -7.09 10.32 -10.05
CA ASP A 63 -8.18 9.69 -10.78
C ASP A 63 -9.56 10.15 -10.26
N PRO A 64 -10.51 10.56 -11.13
CA PRO A 64 -11.83 11.01 -10.69
C PRO A 64 -12.65 9.94 -9.93
N LEU A 65 -12.41 8.66 -10.20
CA LEU A 65 -13.03 7.52 -9.52
C LEU A 65 -12.18 7.02 -8.35
N ARG A 66 -11.07 7.69 -8.08
CA ARG A 66 -10.06 7.30 -7.09
C ARG A 66 -9.45 5.92 -7.36
N GLU A 67 -9.38 5.55 -8.63
CA GLU A 67 -8.90 4.23 -9.01
C GLU A 67 -7.40 4.17 -9.29
N THR A 68 -6.81 3.03 -8.94
CA THR A 68 -5.39 2.77 -9.12
C THR A 68 -5.12 1.30 -9.44
N PHE A 69 -4.02 1.03 -10.14
CA PHE A 69 -3.55 -0.33 -10.48
C PHE A 69 -2.07 -0.31 -10.85
N ALA A 70 -1.41 -1.47 -10.80
CA ALA A 70 0.05 -1.52 -10.83
C ALA A 70 0.70 -1.00 -12.11
N ASN A 71 0.03 -1.06 -13.27
CA ASN A 71 0.58 -0.43 -14.48
C ASN A 71 0.70 1.10 -14.36
N ARG A 72 -0.13 1.77 -13.55
CA ARG A 72 -0.08 3.24 -13.39
C ARG A 72 1.04 3.66 -12.45
N TRP A 73 1.14 3.05 -11.28
CA TRP A 73 2.08 3.50 -10.26
C TRP A 73 3.47 2.87 -10.36
N ARG A 74 3.64 1.66 -10.94
CA ARG A 74 4.98 1.04 -11.04
C ARG A 74 6.01 1.90 -11.78
N PRO A 75 5.69 2.51 -12.94
CA PRO A 75 6.64 3.38 -13.64
C PRO A 75 7.03 4.65 -12.88
N LEU A 76 6.24 5.04 -11.87
CA LEU A 76 6.46 6.24 -11.07
C LEU A 76 7.33 5.98 -9.83
N LEU A 77 7.62 4.71 -9.52
CA LEU A 77 8.44 4.35 -8.37
C LEU A 77 9.91 4.67 -8.64
N PRO A 78 10.64 5.22 -7.65
CA PRO A 78 12.08 5.41 -7.77
C PRO A 78 12.81 4.08 -8.01
N ALA A 79 13.87 4.11 -8.82
CA ALA A 79 14.64 2.91 -9.20
C ALA A 79 15.30 2.18 -8.02
N TRP A 80 15.48 2.85 -6.87
CA TRP A 80 16.04 2.28 -5.65
C TRP A 80 15.03 1.47 -4.84
N VAL A 81 13.72 1.53 -5.15
CA VAL A 81 12.68 0.76 -4.47
C VAL A 81 12.76 -0.71 -4.89
N GLN A 82 12.88 -1.61 -3.91
CA GLN A 82 13.01 -3.04 -4.20
C GLN A 82 11.66 -3.66 -4.62
N PRO A 83 11.60 -4.46 -5.71
CA PRO A 83 10.34 -4.99 -6.24
C PRO A 83 9.48 -5.79 -5.26
N GLN A 84 10.10 -6.51 -4.31
CA GLN A 84 9.39 -7.29 -3.30
C GLN A 84 8.58 -6.41 -2.33
N LEU A 85 9.07 -5.20 -2.04
CA LEU A 85 8.38 -4.28 -1.12
C LEU A 85 7.13 -3.69 -1.76
N ILE A 86 7.13 -3.57 -3.09
CA ILE A 86 6.00 -3.03 -3.86
C ILE A 86 4.74 -3.87 -3.63
N GLY A 87 4.83 -5.17 -3.90
CA GLY A 87 3.72 -6.10 -3.72
C GLY A 87 3.29 -6.21 -2.26
N ALA A 88 4.27 -6.25 -1.34
CA ALA A 88 4.02 -6.29 0.10
C ALA A 88 3.22 -5.06 0.58
N THR A 89 3.62 -3.86 0.16
CA THR A 89 2.99 -2.60 0.54
C THR A 89 1.58 -2.49 -0.01
N ALA A 90 1.38 -2.82 -1.30
CA ALA A 90 0.04 -2.82 -1.90
C ALA A 90 -0.90 -3.83 -1.22
N ASN A 91 -0.40 -5.01 -0.87
CA ASN A 91 -1.17 -6.01 -0.13
C ASN A 91 -1.53 -5.52 1.28
N ARG A 92 -0.62 -4.82 1.96
CA ARG A 92 -0.90 -4.21 3.26
C ARG A 92 -1.95 -3.11 3.16
N LEU A 93 -1.88 -2.22 2.16
CA LEU A 93 -2.92 -1.20 1.94
C LEU A 93 -4.30 -1.85 1.67
N ARG A 94 -4.33 -2.97 0.95
CA ARG A 94 -5.57 -3.75 0.76
C ARG A 94 -6.08 -4.36 2.06
N ALA A 95 -5.19 -5.00 2.83
CA ALA A 95 -5.55 -5.60 4.11
C ALA A 95 -6.03 -4.56 5.13
N ALA A 96 -5.47 -3.35 5.06
CA ALA A 96 -5.87 -2.17 5.83
C ALA A 96 -7.22 -1.56 5.41
N GLY A 97 -7.86 -2.06 4.35
CA GLY A 97 -9.10 -1.51 3.80
C GLY A 97 -8.93 -0.23 2.96
N LEU A 98 -7.70 0.27 2.78
CA LEU A 98 -7.43 1.50 2.02
C LEU A 98 -7.51 1.28 0.51
N LEU A 99 -7.09 0.11 0.04
CA LEU A 99 -7.31 -0.30 -1.36
C LEU A 99 -8.43 -1.34 -1.42
N VAL A 100 -9.59 -0.90 -1.88
CA VAL A 100 -10.78 -1.74 -2.03
C VAL A 100 -10.83 -2.29 -3.45
N THR A 101 -11.03 -3.60 -3.60
CA THR A 101 -11.15 -4.22 -4.94
C THR A 101 -12.43 -3.78 -5.62
N THR A 102 -12.33 -3.32 -6.87
CA THR A 102 -13.51 -2.92 -7.67
C THR A 102 -14.24 -4.08 -8.35
N GLY A 103 -13.65 -5.29 -8.31
CA GLY A 103 -14.06 -6.43 -9.14
C GLY A 103 -13.60 -6.33 -10.60
N ARG A 104 -12.99 -5.22 -11.01
CA ARG A 104 -12.42 -5.04 -12.35
C ARG A 104 -10.96 -5.45 -12.41
N TYR A 105 -10.54 -5.92 -13.57
CA TYR A 105 -9.18 -6.37 -13.83
C TYR A 105 -8.67 -5.78 -15.13
N VAL A 106 -7.37 -5.49 -15.16
CA VAL A 106 -6.64 -5.09 -16.37
C VAL A 106 -5.49 -6.03 -16.64
N ARG A 107 -5.00 -6.07 -17.89
CA ARG A 107 -3.82 -6.86 -18.26
C ARG A 107 -2.55 -6.13 -17.80
N SER A 108 -1.69 -6.86 -17.09
CA SER A 108 -0.39 -6.33 -16.66
C SER A 108 0.55 -6.10 -17.85
N THR A 109 1.25 -4.97 -17.83
CA THR A 109 2.31 -4.60 -18.78
C THR A 109 3.72 -4.82 -18.21
N ASP A 110 3.80 -5.35 -16.99
CA ASP A 110 5.05 -5.54 -16.24
C ASP A 110 5.91 -6.67 -16.84
N ARG A 111 6.89 -6.24 -17.65
CA ARG A 111 7.92 -7.10 -18.25
C ARG A 111 8.96 -7.54 -17.22
N ALA A 112 9.38 -6.64 -16.34
CA ALA A 112 10.44 -6.90 -15.35
C ALA A 112 10.05 -8.01 -14.37
N GLY A 113 8.81 -7.96 -13.85
CA GLY A 113 8.25 -8.99 -12.97
C GLY A 113 7.68 -10.21 -13.70
N ARG A 114 7.84 -10.31 -15.03
CA ARG A 114 7.30 -11.41 -15.86
C ARG A 114 5.79 -11.61 -15.64
N ASN A 115 5.06 -10.50 -15.58
CA ASN A 115 3.62 -10.47 -15.35
C ASN A 115 2.84 -10.00 -16.57
N VAL A 116 3.48 -9.85 -17.73
CA VAL A 116 2.81 -9.43 -18.97
C VAL A 116 1.61 -10.33 -19.25
N GLY A 117 0.45 -9.72 -19.51
CA GLY A 117 -0.78 -10.42 -19.84
C GLY A 117 -1.51 -11.08 -18.67
N LYS A 118 -0.91 -11.16 -17.46
CA LYS A 118 -1.63 -11.62 -16.27
C LYS A 118 -2.69 -10.59 -15.87
N LEU A 119 -3.80 -11.07 -15.30
CA LEU A 119 -4.80 -10.18 -14.73
C LEU A 119 -4.26 -9.55 -13.45
N GLN A 120 -4.44 -8.24 -13.32
CA GLN A 120 -4.21 -7.52 -12.07
C GLN A 120 -5.50 -6.78 -11.69
N PRO A 121 -5.81 -6.68 -10.39
CA PRO A 121 -6.99 -5.98 -9.93
C PRO A 121 -6.85 -4.46 -10.12
N VAL A 122 -8.00 -3.82 -10.34
CA VAL A 122 -8.17 -2.38 -10.16
C VAL A 122 -8.73 -2.12 -8.77
N TYR A 123 -8.10 -1.21 -8.04
CA TYR A 123 -8.50 -0.81 -6.70
C TYR A 123 -9.09 0.59 -6.72
N THR A 124 -10.00 0.86 -5.79
CA THR A 124 -10.44 2.21 -5.42
C THR A 124 -9.83 2.56 -4.07
N LEU A 125 -9.33 3.79 -3.93
CA LEU A 125 -8.84 4.31 -2.67
C LEU A 125 -10.01 4.73 -1.76
N ASP A 126 -10.08 4.14 -0.58
CA ASP A 126 -10.98 4.57 0.49
C ASP A 126 -10.33 5.71 1.31
N VAL A 127 -10.76 6.94 1.03
CA VAL A 127 -10.27 8.14 1.73
C VAL A 127 -10.88 8.28 3.13
N ALA A 128 -12.05 7.69 3.39
CA ALA A 128 -12.62 7.72 4.73
C ALA A 128 -11.80 6.82 5.67
N ALA A 129 -11.44 5.62 5.22
CA ALA A 129 -10.52 4.73 5.94
C ALA A 129 -9.14 5.34 6.21
N LEU A 130 -8.72 6.33 5.40
CA LEU A 130 -7.48 7.08 5.63
C LEU A 130 -7.61 8.07 6.80
N HIS A 131 -8.76 8.74 6.93
CA HIS A 131 -9.02 9.73 7.98
C HIS A 131 -9.37 9.10 9.33
N ASP A 132 -10.03 7.94 9.32
CA ASP A 132 -10.45 7.24 10.55
C ASP A 132 -9.31 6.47 11.22
N ARG A 133 -8.14 6.35 10.59
CA ARG A 133 -6.96 5.76 11.22
C ARG A 133 -6.31 6.77 12.16
N PRO A 134 -6.09 6.41 13.44
CA PRO A 134 -5.41 7.31 14.36
C PRO A 134 -4.02 7.62 13.81
N LEU A 135 -3.75 8.92 13.62
CA LEU A 135 -2.38 9.41 13.43
C LEU A 135 -1.60 8.93 14.65
N VAL A 136 -0.57 8.10 14.44
CA VAL A 136 0.28 7.65 15.53
C VAL A 136 1.10 8.85 16.02
N ASP A 137 0.52 9.63 16.92
CA ASP A 137 1.23 10.65 17.68
C ASP A 137 2.04 9.97 18.80
N GLN A 138 3.36 9.95 18.58
CA GLN A 138 4.50 10.21 19.48
C GLN A 138 4.51 9.79 20.98
N PRO A 139 5.71 9.67 21.59
CA PRO A 139 5.98 8.70 22.65
C PRO A 139 5.34 9.07 23.99
N LEU A 140 5.00 8.02 24.74
CA LEU A 140 4.69 8.11 26.16
C LEU A 140 5.92 8.66 26.90
N THR A 141 5.95 9.97 27.15
CA THR A 141 6.80 10.55 28.19
C THR A 141 6.26 10.12 29.55
N GLY A 142 6.97 9.19 30.17
CA GLY A 142 6.92 8.85 31.58
C GLY A 142 8.31 8.88 32.16
#